data_AF-A0A959AB80-F1
#
_entry.id   AF-A0A959AB80-F1
#
_cell.length_a   1.000
_cell.length_b   1.000
_cell.length_c   1.000
_cell.angle_alpha   90.00
_cell.angle_beta   90.00
_cell.angle_gamma   90.00
#
_symmetry.space_group_name_H-M   'P 1'
#
loop_
_entity.id
_entity.type
_entity.pdbx_description
1 polymer ?
#
loop_
_entity_poly.entity_id
_entity_poly.type
_entity_poly.pdbx_seq_one_letter_code
_entity_poly.pdbx_strand_id
1 'polypeptide(L)'
;AGVAGTNGVDGTNGADGNANIKNYATTINSTDWVGSNLTRKATISVPNITQEILNTGLIMVYTQDAFSSQWYATPFSVAINANTTWSYHYVADVGQIVYHSTSNDGNPFTGNLNIRIVTASADGLVRNPDLDWSEYNEVIRAIYLND
;
A
#
# COMPACT_ATOMS: atom_id res chain seq x y z
N ALA A 1 8.46 -17.03 62.63
CA ALA A 1 8.04 -16.28 61.44
C ALA A 1 8.66 -16.96 60.22
N GLY A 2 7.89 -17.20 59.15
CA GLY A 2 8.35 -17.88 57.93
C GLY A 2 9.05 -16.92 56.96
N VAL A 3 9.99 -17.44 56.18
CA VAL A 3 10.69 -16.66 55.14
C VAL A 3 9.71 -16.22 54.05
N ALA A 4 9.80 -14.96 53.62
CA ALA A 4 9.02 -14.45 52.51
C ALA A 4 9.42 -15.18 51.21
N GLY A 5 8.42 -15.55 50.39
CA GLY A 5 8.67 -16.17 49.09
C GLY A 5 9.38 -15.21 48.14
N THR A 6 10.17 -15.76 47.22
CA THR A 6 10.81 -14.99 46.16
C THR A 6 9.76 -14.44 45.19
N ASN A 7 9.87 -13.16 44.81
CA ASN A 7 9.03 -12.60 43.75
C ASN A 7 9.21 -13.39 42.45
N GLY A 8 8.13 -13.52 41.67
CA GLY A 8 8.19 -14.11 40.34
C GLY A 8 9.08 -13.29 39.40
N VAL A 9 9.59 -13.94 38.34
CA VAL A 9 10.29 -13.25 37.25
C VAL A 9 9.30 -12.33 36.55
N ASP A 10 9.70 -11.08 36.29
CA ASP A 10 8.93 -10.17 35.46
C ASP A 10 8.72 -10.78 34.07
N GLY A 11 7.51 -10.61 33.51
CA GLY A 11 7.19 -11.09 32.18
C GLY A 11 8.07 -10.41 31.11
N THR A 12 8.29 -11.08 29.99
CA THR A 12 8.96 -10.48 28.83
C THR A 12 8.15 -9.27 28.34
N ASN A 13 8.82 -8.14 28.10
CA ASN A 13 8.20 -6.99 27.42
C ASN A 13 7.61 -7.44 26.07
N GLY A 14 6.44 -6.90 25.71
CA GLY A 14 5.84 -7.15 24.39
C GLY A 14 6.75 -6.65 23.26
N ALA A 15 6.73 -7.33 22.11
CA ALA A 15 7.51 -6.92 20.94
C ALA A 15 7.03 -5.55 20.43
N ASP A 16 7.97 -4.62 20.21
CA ASP A 16 7.74 -3.21 19.85
C ASP A 16 6.63 -3.05 18.79
N GLY A 17 5.73 -2.08 19.06
CA GLY A 17 4.55 -1.79 18.25
C GLY A 17 4.87 -1.16 16.88
N ASN A 18 3.99 -1.42 15.90
CA ASN A 18 3.91 -0.81 14.56
C ASN A 18 5.11 -0.92 13.60
N ALA A 19 6.37 -1.05 14.04
CA ALA A 19 7.60 -0.89 13.22
C ALA A 19 7.68 -1.69 11.90
N ASN A 20 6.77 -2.65 11.73
CA ASN A 20 6.59 -3.51 10.58
C ASN A 20 5.64 -2.98 9.51
N ILE A 21 4.93 -1.86 9.73
CA ILE A 21 4.05 -1.22 8.74
C ILE A 21 4.67 0.11 8.30
N LYS A 22 4.77 0.35 7.00
CA LYS A 22 5.32 1.59 6.44
C LYS A 22 4.39 2.16 5.38
N ASN A 23 4.28 3.49 5.35
CA ASN A 23 3.48 4.24 4.39
C ASN A 23 4.37 5.15 3.54
N TYR A 24 4.15 5.16 2.23
CA TYR A 24 4.84 5.99 1.25
C TYR A 24 3.81 6.76 0.46
N ALA A 25 3.95 8.09 0.42
CA ALA A 25 3.12 8.95 -0.43
C ALA A 25 3.98 9.54 -1.55
N THR A 26 3.45 9.54 -2.77
CA THR A 26 4.11 10.11 -3.94
C THR A 26 3.09 10.55 -4.99
N THR A 27 3.56 11.20 -6.04
CA THR A 27 2.76 11.57 -7.21
C THR A 27 3.43 11.00 -8.46
N ILE A 28 2.68 10.26 -9.27
CA ILE A 28 3.07 10.00 -10.66
C ILE A 28 2.73 11.27 -11.44
N ASN A 29 3.71 11.89 -12.08
CA ASN A 29 3.52 13.05 -12.94
C ASN A 29 3.20 12.62 -14.37
N SER A 30 2.59 13.51 -15.15
CA SER A 30 2.28 13.24 -16.56
C SER A 30 3.50 12.84 -17.41
N THR A 31 4.69 13.30 -17.02
CA THR A 31 5.98 12.99 -17.68
C THR A 31 6.57 11.63 -17.30
N ASP A 32 6.08 11.01 -16.22
CA ASP A 32 6.62 9.74 -15.72
C ASP A 32 6.06 8.53 -16.50
N TRP A 33 4.96 8.75 -17.25
CA TRP A 33 4.32 7.72 -18.04
C TRP A 33 5.11 7.37 -19.29
N VAL A 34 5.44 6.08 -19.41
CA VAL A 34 6.05 5.48 -20.61
C VAL A 34 5.16 4.36 -21.13
N GLY A 35 5.36 3.94 -22.39
CA GLY A 35 4.66 2.78 -22.97
C GLY A 35 3.94 3.09 -24.28
N SER A 36 2.87 2.36 -24.57
CA SER A 36 2.09 2.47 -25.81
C SER A 36 0.68 3.01 -25.54
N ASN A 37 -0.10 3.16 -26.60
CA ASN A 37 -1.50 3.60 -26.50
C ASN A 37 -2.39 2.57 -25.81
N LEU A 38 -2.02 1.29 -25.71
CA LEU A 38 -2.83 0.29 -25.00
C LEU A 38 -2.48 0.20 -23.52
N THR A 39 -1.24 0.50 -23.17
CA THR A 39 -0.74 0.40 -21.79
C THR A 39 0.29 1.49 -21.52
N ARG A 40 0.03 2.30 -20.50
CA ARG A 40 0.98 3.26 -19.94
C ARG A 40 1.42 2.76 -18.58
N LYS A 41 2.70 2.97 -18.26
CA LYS A 41 3.27 2.58 -16.98
C LYS A 41 4.15 3.67 -16.41
N ALA A 42 4.23 3.72 -15.09
CA ALA A 42 5.15 4.56 -14.35
C ALA A 42 5.82 3.71 -13.27
N THR A 43 7.12 3.92 -13.05
CA THR A 43 7.88 3.23 -12.00
C THR A 43 8.00 4.14 -10.79
N ILE A 44 7.58 3.63 -9.63
CA ILE A 44 7.68 4.31 -8.34
C ILE A 44 8.76 3.61 -7.52
N SER A 45 9.76 4.38 -7.06
CA SER A 45 10.77 3.86 -6.13
C SER A 45 10.19 3.76 -4.72
N VAL A 46 10.26 2.56 -4.14
CA VAL A 46 9.78 2.24 -2.79
C VAL A 46 10.82 1.35 -2.09
N PRO A 47 11.96 1.93 -1.63
CA PRO A 47 13.15 1.17 -1.25
C PRO A 47 12.97 0.15 -0.11
N ASN A 48 11.88 0.25 0.63
CA ASN A 48 11.58 -0.66 1.74
C ASN A 48 10.84 -1.93 1.32
N ILE A 49 10.41 -2.07 0.06
CA ILE A 49 9.90 -3.34 -0.44
C ILE A 49 11.08 -4.30 -0.50
N THR A 50 11.15 -5.21 0.48
CA THR A 50 12.16 -6.26 0.55
C THR A 50 11.63 -7.56 -0.05
N GLN A 51 12.53 -8.52 -0.33
CA GLN A 51 12.13 -9.86 -0.76
C GLN A 51 11.23 -10.56 0.28
N GLU A 52 11.44 -10.30 1.56
CA GLU A 52 10.60 -10.83 2.63
C GLU A 52 9.16 -10.31 2.50
N ILE A 53 8.98 -9.00 2.31
CA ILE A 53 7.65 -8.41 2.13
C ILE A 53 6.95 -8.98 0.89
N LEU A 54 7.69 -9.22 -0.21
CA LEU A 54 7.11 -9.86 -1.41
C LEU A 54 6.67 -11.30 -1.17
N ASN A 55 7.41 -12.04 -0.33
CA ASN A 55 7.16 -13.46 -0.12
C ASN A 55 6.05 -13.72 0.92
N THR A 56 6.01 -12.93 1.99
CA THR A 56 5.19 -13.22 3.17
C THR A 56 4.51 -11.99 3.77
N GLY A 57 4.83 -10.80 3.27
CA GLY A 57 4.22 -9.55 3.72
C GLY A 57 2.99 -9.15 2.91
N LEU A 58 2.66 -7.86 3.01
CA LEU A 58 1.58 -7.22 2.29
C LEU A 58 2.08 -5.93 1.65
N ILE A 59 1.58 -5.66 0.44
CA ILE A 59 1.79 -4.41 -0.27
C ILE A 59 0.43 -3.96 -0.78
N MET A 60 -0.06 -2.83 -0.30
CA MET A 60 -1.30 -2.20 -0.76
C MET A 60 -0.97 -0.89 -1.44
N VAL A 61 -1.50 -0.69 -2.65
CA VAL A 61 -1.38 0.58 -3.38
C VAL A 61 -2.76 1.22 -3.45
N TYR A 62 -2.81 2.48 -3.05
CA TYR A 62 -4.00 3.31 -3.09
C TYR A 62 -3.76 4.48 -4.04
N THR A 63 -4.75 4.76 -4.86
CA THR A 63 -4.69 5.82 -5.86
C THR A 63 -5.80 6.80 -5.60
N GLN A 64 -5.46 8.08 -5.51
CA GLN A 64 -6.46 9.13 -5.54
C GLN A 64 -6.97 9.26 -6.97
N ASP A 65 -8.28 9.17 -7.15
CA ASP A 65 -8.90 9.37 -8.45
C ASP A 65 -8.55 10.77 -9.01
N ALA A 66 -8.32 10.84 -10.31
CA ALA A 66 -7.89 12.08 -10.97
C ALA A 66 -8.99 13.16 -10.96
N PHE A 67 -10.25 12.77 -10.74
CA PHE A 67 -11.41 13.66 -10.81
C PHE A 67 -12.12 13.86 -9.47
N SER A 68 -11.67 13.20 -8.40
CA SER A 68 -12.25 13.31 -7.07
C SER A 68 -11.18 13.24 -5.99
N SER A 69 -11.56 13.58 -4.75
CA SER A 69 -10.65 13.44 -3.60
C SER A 69 -10.62 12.01 -3.03
N GLN A 70 -11.35 11.07 -3.63
CA GLN A 70 -11.52 9.71 -3.13
C GLN A 70 -10.29 8.85 -3.41
N TRP A 71 -9.97 7.97 -2.45
CA TRP A 71 -8.89 7.00 -2.57
C TRP A 71 -9.48 5.63 -2.89
N TYR A 72 -8.94 4.99 -3.91
CA TYR A 72 -9.31 3.65 -4.34
C TYR A 72 -8.15 2.70 -4.09
N ALA A 73 -8.45 1.53 -3.53
CA ALA A 73 -7.50 0.44 -3.51
C ALA A 73 -7.24 -0.04 -4.95
N THR A 74 -5.98 -0.18 -5.32
CA THR A 74 -5.58 -0.71 -6.63
C THR A 74 -5.46 -2.23 -6.52
N PRO A 75 -6.01 -3.02 -7.46
CA PRO A 75 -6.58 -2.61 -8.75
C PRO A 75 -8.02 -2.11 -8.68
N PHE A 76 -8.35 -1.16 -9.56
CA PHE A 76 -9.71 -0.70 -9.78
C PHE A 76 -9.91 -0.24 -11.22
N SER A 77 -11.17 -0.12 -11.62
CA SER A 77 -11.58 0.45 -12.92
C SER A 77 -12.61 1.53 -12.71
N VAL A 78 -12.57 2.56 -13.55
CA VAL A 78 -13.51 3.68 -13.52
C VAL A 78 -14.02 3.98 -14.94
N ALA A 79 -15.34 4.06 -15.07
CA ALA A 79 -15.97 4.50 -16.31
C ALA A 79 -15.86 6.02 -16.42
N ILE A 80 -15.15 6.49 -17.43
CA ILE A 80 -14.95 7.93 -17.70
C ILE A 80 -16.12 8.49 -18.50
N ASN A 81 -16.67 7.67 -19.39
CA ASN A 81 -17.88 7.95 -20.14
C ASN A 81 -18.51 6.61 -20.57
N ALA A 82 -19.58 6.65 -21.37
CA ALA A 82 -20.32 5.46 -21.80
C ALA A 82 -19.47 4.40 -22.55
N ASN A 83 -18.35 4.80 -23.15
CA ASN A 83 -17.52 3.95 -24.00
C ASN A 83 -16.06 3.79 -23.51
N THR A 84 -15.62 4.61 -22.56
CA THR A 84 -14.24 4.61 -22.06
C THR A 84 -14.20 4.21 -20.59
N THR A 85 -13.43 3.17 -20.29
CA THR A 85 -13.09 2.71 -18.95
C THR A 85 -11.58 2.70 -18.78
N TRP A 86 -11.10 3.41 -17.77
CA TRP A 86 -9.71 3.31 -17.34
C TRP A 86 -9.58 2.23 -16.28
N SER A 87 -8.55 1.41 -16.41
CA SER A 87 -8.25 0.34 -15.46
C SER A 87 -6.82 0.46 -14.98
N TYR A 88 -6.66 0.36 -13.66
CA TYR A 88 -5.39 0.52 -12.98
C TYR A 88 -5.00 -0.75 -12.23
N HIS A 89 -3.73 -1.11 -12.31
CA HIS A 89 -3.15 -2.22 -11.55
C HIS A 89 -1.66 -1.95 -11.30
N TYR A 90 -1.01 -2.79 -10.51
CA TYR A 90 0.43 -2.68 -10.28
C TYR A 90 1.11 -4.03 -10.24
N VAL A 91 2.43 -4.00 -10.45
CA VAL A 91 3.34 -5.11 -10.19
C VAL A 91 4.35 -4.62 -9.16
N ALA A 92 4.58 -5.40 -8.11
CA ALA A 92 5.58 -5.09 -7.10
C ALA A 92 6.88 -5.85 -7.37
N ASP A 93 8.01 -5.20 -7.10
CA ASP A 93 9.35 -5.78 -7.16
C ASP A 93 10.18 -5.20 -6.01
N VAL A 94 11.35 -5.79 -5.74
CA VAL A 94 12.23 -5.31 -4.66
C VAL A 94 12.58 -3.85 -4.93
N GLY A 95 12.26 -3.00 -3.97
CA GLY A 95 12.53 -1.57 -4.01
C GLY A 95 11.60 -0.74 -4.91
N GLN A 96 10.57 -1.30 -5.55
CA GLN A 96 9.73 -0.53 -6.48
C GLN A 96 8.32 -1.08 -6.73
N ILE A 97 7.45 -0.21 -7.24
CA ILE A 97 6.16 -0.55 -7.85
C ILE A 97 6.16 -0.10 -9.31
N VAL A 98 5.73 -0.98 -10.22
CA VAL A 98 5.40 -0.61 -11.61
C VAL A 98 3.89 -0.46 -11.69
N TYR A 99 3.43 0.78 -11.75
CA TYR A 99 2.02 1.13 -11.82
C TYR A 99 1.57 1.19 -13.28
N HIS A 100 0.40 0.62 -13.58
CA HIS A 100 -0.13 0.49 -14.94
C HIS A 100 -1.48 1.19 -15.08
N SER A 101 -1.64 1.86 -16.22
CA SER A 101 -2.88 2.47 -16.69
C SER A 101 -3.22 1.89 -18.06
N THR A 102 -4.45 1.39 -18.18
CA THR A 102 -4.98 0.79 -19.41
C THR A 102 -6.34 1.36 -19.72
N SER A 103 -6.74 1.34 -21.00
CA SER A 103 -8.07 1.74 -21.43
C SER A 103 -8.60 0.77 -22.48
N ASN A 104 -9.90 0.52 -22.45
CA ASN A 104 -10.57 -0.31 -23.46
C ASN A 104 -10.61 0.34 -24.86
N ASP A 105 -10.38 1.66 -24.94
CA ASP A 105 -10.38 2.43 -26.20
C ASP A 105 -8.97 2.80 -26.71
N GLY A 106 -7.92 2.31 -26.04
CA GLY A 106 -6.53 2.64 -26.40
C GLY A 106 -6.09 4.06 -26.06
N ASN A 107 -6.76 4.74 -25.12
CA ASN A 107 -6.35 6.03 -24.57
C ASN A 107 -6.33 5.99 -23.02
N PRO A 108 -5.37 5.26 -22.41
CA PRO A 108 -5.18 5.23 -20.97
C PRO A 108 -4.81 6.60 -20.41
N PHE A 109 -5.18 6.84 -19.15
CA PHE A 109 -4.79 8.05 -18.44
C PHE A 109 -3.27 8.19 -18.31
N THR A 110 -2.77 9.39 -18.58
CA THR A 110 -1.35 9.78 -18.40
C THR A 110 -1.21 11.13 -17.70
N GLY A 111 -2.20 11.54 -16.89
CA GLY A 111 -2.09 12.74 -16.06
C GLY A 111 -1.42 12.46 -14.72
N ASN A 112 -1.51 13.43 -13.82
CA ASN A 112 -0.96 13.28 -12.48
C ASN A 112 -1.86 12.39 -11.61
N LEU A 113 -1.27 11.45 -10.85
CA LEU A 113 -1.97 10.64 -9.85
C LEU A 113 -1.25 10.70 -8.52
N ASN A 114 -1.98 10.96 -7.43
CA ASN A 114 -1.45 10.81 -6.09
C ASN A 114 -1.57 9.35 -5.67
N ILE A 115 -0.45 8.79 -5.21
CA ILE A 115 -0.32 7.38 -4.86
C ILE A 115 0.10 7.27 -3.39
N ARG A 116 -0.51 6.32 -2.68
CA ARG A 116 -0.10 5.89 -1.35
C ARG A 116 0.19 4.40 -1.37
N ILE A 117 1.29 4.00 -0.75
CA ILE A 117 1.76 2.62 -0.74
C ILE A 117 1.98 2.24 0.70
N VAL A 118 1.25 1.23 1.16
CA VAL A 118 1.41 0.66 2.49
C VAL A 118 2.05 -0.71 2.35
N THR A 119 3.13 -0.93 3.09
CA THR A 119 3.78 -2.24 3.18
C THR A 119 3.72 -2.75 4.60
N ALA A 120 3.49 -4.04 4.80
CA ALA A 120 3.62 -4.70 6.08
C ALA A 120 4.49 -5.97 5.95
N SER A 121 5.39 -6.23 6.90
CA SER A 121 6.01 -7.56 7.00
C SER A 121 5.02 -8.57 7.58
N ALA A 122 5.33 -9.87 7.47
CA ALA A 122 4.48 -10.94 8.01
C ALA A 122 4.16 -10.76 9.51
N ASP A 123 5.16 -10.35 10.29
CA ASP A 123 5.01 -10.04 11.71
C ASP A 123 4.07 -8.85 11.98
N GLY A 124 3.97 -7.92 11.02
CA GLY A 124 3.01 -6.82 11.06
C GLY A 124 1.58 -7.29 10.85
N LEU A 125 1.38 -8.29 9.98
CA LEU A 125 0.06 -8.88 9.72
C LEU A 125 -0.45 -9.69 10.91
N VAL A 126 0.40 -10.54 11.49
CA VAL A 126 0.04 -11.37 12.65
C VAL A 126 -0.39 -10.52 13.86
N ARG A 127 0.16 -9.32 14.00
CA ARG A 127 -0.19 -8.39 15.08
C ARG A 127 -1.47 -7.59 14.82
N ASN A 128 -2.03 -7.61 13.61
CA ASN A 128 -3.23 -6.87 13.23
C ASN A 128 -4.25 -7.78 12.50
N PRO A 129 -4.75 -8.86 13.15
CA PRO A 129 -5.59 -9.86 12.49
C PRO A 129 -6.98 -9.35 12.11
N ASP A 130 -7.49 -8.32 12.80
CA ASP A 130 -8.85 -7.79 12.60
C ASP A 130 -8.88 -6.53 11.71
N LEU A 131 -7.74 -6.10 11.17
CA LEU A 131 -7.66 -4.90 10.34
C LEU A 131 -8.16 -5.21 8.92
N ASP A 132 -9.12 -4.43 8.42
CA ASP A 132 -9.47 -4.49 7.00
C ASP A 132 -8.42 -3.75 6.16
N TRP A 133 -7.52 -4.52 5.55
CA TRP A 133 -6.45 -3.99 4.72
C TRP A 133 -6.91 -3.42 3.39
N SER A 134 -8.18 -3.59 3.01
CA SER A 134 -8.75 -3.00 1.80
C SER A 134 -9.27 -1.58 2.02
N GLU A 135 -9.55 -1.20 3.27
CA GLU A 135 -10.05 0.11 3.64
C GLU A 135 -8.91 1.03 4.11
N TYR A 136 -8.52 1.97 3.24
CA TYR A 136 -7.41 2.88 3.50
C TYR A 136 -7.50 3.61 4.85
N ASN A 137 -8.71 4.06 5.23
CA ASN A 137 -8.92 4.79 6.46
C ASN A 137 -8.71 3.92 7.71
N GLU A 138 -9.05 2.64 7.66
CA GLU A 138 -8.76 1.70 8.75
C GLU A 138 -7.27 1.45 8.86
N VAL A 139 -6.59 1.20 7.74
CA VAL A 139 -5.14 0.96 7.68
C VAL A 139 -4.36 2.13 8.27
N ILE A 140 -4.71 3.36 7.89
CA ILE A 140 -4.06 4.56 8.42
C ILE A 140 -4.30 4.74 9.90
N ARG A 141 -5.52 4.47 10.38
CA ARG A 141 -5.82 4.56 11.81
C ARG A 141 -4.97 3.58 12.62
N ALA A 142 -4.80 2.34 12.16
CA ALA A 142 -3.95 1.35 12.82
C ALA A 142 -2.47 1.76 12.86
N ILE A 143 -1.99 2.44 11.81
CA ILE A 143 -0.62 2.97 11.76
C ILE A 143 -0.43 4.10 12.79
N TYR A 144 -1.35 5.08 12.85
CA TYR A 144 -1.19 6.25 13.73
C TYR A 144 -1.64 6.05 15.18
N LEU A 145 -2.35 4.97 15.54
CA LEU A 145 -2.73 4.66 16.92
C LEU A 145 -1.59 4.11 17.80
N ASN A 146 -0.42 3.86 17.21
CA ASN A 146 0.71 3.21 17.89
C ASN A 146 1.97 4.10 18.01
N ASP A 147 1.81 5.43 17.89
CA ASP A 147 2.87 6.42 18.23
C ASP A 147 2.79 6.83 19.70
#